data_AF-A0A939PUN4-F1
#
_entry.id   AF-A0A939PUN4-F1
#
_cell.length_a   1.000
_cell.length_b   1.000
_cell.length_c   1.000
_cell.angle_alpha   90.00
_cell.angle_beta   90.00
_cell.angle_gamma   90.00
#
_symmetry.space_group_name_H-M   'P 1'
#
loop_
_entity.id
_entity.type
_entity.pdbx_description
1 polymer ?
#
loop_
_entity_poly.entity_id
_entity_poly.type
_entity_poly.pdbx_seq_one_letter_code
_entity_poly.pdbx_strand_id
1 'polypeptide(L)' 'MRLRTAVASIGIATIAVGSLTVPAQAANWIEIGGYKTKYACVDAGQQYVREGFNEYWCKDLGSGSNPRWELLIR' A
#
# COMPACT_ATOMS: atom_id res chain seq x y z
N MET A 1 2.30 -31.00 -52.73
CA MET A 1 0.83 -31.06 -52.48
C MET A 1 0.57 -31.75 -51.15
N ARG A 2 -0.22 -31.09 -50.28
CA ARG A 2 -0.99 -31.63 -49.14
C ARG A 2 -0.23 -32.30 -47.98
N LEU A 3 -0.20 -31.61 -46.85
CA LEU A 3 -0.98 -32.01 -45.67
C LEU A 3 -1.19 -30.79 -44.77
N ARG A 4 -2.47 -30.39 -44.67
CA ARG A 4 -2.97 -29.39 -43.72
C ARG A 4 -3.24 -30.15 -42.43
N THR A 5 -2.58 -29.77 -41.35
CA THR A 5 -3.02 -30.14 -40.00
C THR A 5 -3.14 -28.87 -39.19
N ALA A 6 -4.36 -28.36 -39.15
CA ALA A 6 -4.76 -27.28 -38.26
C ALA A 6 -4.76 -27.84 -36.83
N VAL A 7 -3.95 -27.28 -35.95
CA VAL A 7 -4.15 -27.42 -34.50
C VAL A 7 -4.52 -26.05 -33.99
N ALA A 8 -5.84 -25.86 -33.92
CA ALA A 8 -6.46 -24.81 -33.15
C ALA A 8 -6.27 -25.14 -31.67
N SER A 9 -5.52 -24.31 -30.95
CA SER A 9 -5.56 -24.30 -29.49
C SER A 9 -5.65 -22.83 -29.06
N ILE A 10 -6.85 -22.28 -29.26
CA ILE A 10 -7.32 -21.05 -28.63
C ILE A 10 -7.62 -21.42 -27.18
N GLY A 11 -6.59 -21.41 -26.33
CA GLY A 11 -6.73 -21.52 -24.89
C GLY A 11 -6.62 -20.13 -24.28
N ILE A 12 -7.63 -19.28 -24.51
CA ILE A 12 -7.73 -18.00 -23.79
C ILE A 12 -8.15 -18.36 -22.37
N ALA A 13 -7.18 -18.52 -21.47
CA ALA A 13 -7.43 -18.53 -20.05
C ALA A 13 -7.83 -17.10 -19.65
N THR A 14 -9.12 -16.78 -19.75
CA THR A 14 -9.69 -15.63 -19.05
C THR A 14 -9.60 -15.95 -17.56
N ILE A 15 -8.49 -15.57 -16.95
CA ILE A 15 -8.44 -15.47 -15.49
C ILE A 15 -9.39 -14.33 -15.16
N ALA A 16 -10.62 -14.69 -14.82
CA ALA A 16 -11.48 -13.83 -14.04
C ALA A 16 -10.76 -13.65 -12.70
N VAL A 17 -9.81 -12.73 -12.66
CA VAL A 17 -9.34 -12.16 -11.40
C VAL A 17 -10.56 -11.41 -10.91
N GLY A 18 -11.37 -12.12 -10.13
CA GLY A 18 -12.41 -11.51 -9.33
C GLY A 18 -11.74 -10.34 -8.65
N SER A 19 -12.26 -9.15 -8.95
CA SER A 19 -11.97 -7.94 -8.20
C SER A 19 -12.28 -8.28 -6.75
N LEU A 20 -11.24 -8.68 -6.01
CA LEU A 20 -11.19 -8.62 -4.57
C LEU A 20 -11.41 -7.15 -4.29
N THR A 21 -12.68 -6.77 -4.13
CA THR A 21 -13.05 -5.51 -3.54
C THR A 21 -12.49 -5.59 -2.14
N VAL A 22 -11.24 -5.14 -2.00
CA VAL A 22 -10.66 -4.74 -0.72
C VAL A 22 -11.75 -3.87 -0.12
N PRO A 23 -12.25 -4.18 1.09
CA PRO A 23 -13.29 -3.36 1.64
C PRO A 23 -12.70 -1.95 1.65
N ALA A 24 -13.45 -1.00 1.11
CA ALA A 24 -13.24 0.42 1.40
C ALA A 24 -13.57 0.59 2.89
N GLN A 25 -12.75 -0.02 3.74
CA GLN A 25 -12.64 0.28 5.14
C GLN A 25 -12.40 1.78 5.11
N ALA A 26 -13.31 2.55 5.70
CA ALA A 26 -13.11 3.96 5.90
C ALA A 26 -11.79 4.08 6.65
N ALA A 27 -10.69 4.25 5.91
CA ALA A 27 -9.40 3.87 6.43
C ALA A 27 -9.05 4.93 7.47
N ASN A 28 -9.24 4.57 8.73
CA ASN A 28 -8.99 5.50 9.80
C ASN A 28 -7.48 5.56 9.91
N TRP A 29 -6.95 6.74 10.20
CA TRP A 29 -5.52 6.89 10.39
C TRP A 29 -5.08 5.97 11.53
N ILE A 30 -4.14 5.08 11.24
CA ILE A 30 -3.58 4.15 12.22
C ILE A 30 -2.32 4.78 12.78
N GLU A 31 -2.28 5.04 14.08
CA GLU A 31 -1.07 5.47 14.77
C GLU A 31 -0.11 4.29 14.87
N ILE A 32 1.09 4.46 14.31
CA ILE A 32 2.13 3.42 14.28
C ILE A 32 3.13 3.60 15.42
N GLY A 33 3.39 4.85 15.79
CA GLY A 33 4.28 5.20 16.87
C GLY A 33 4.83 6.60 16.71
N GLY A 34 5.65 7.01 17.68
CA GLY A 34 6.20 8.34 17.71
C GLY A 34 7.72 8.42 17.64
N TYR A 35 8.18 9.52 17.04
CA TYR A 35 9.54 9.79 16.63
C TYR A 35 10.02 11.12 17.21
N LYS A 36 11.31 11.20 17.55
CA LYS A 36 11.92 12.43 18.08
C LYS A 36 12.14 13.50 17.01
N THR A 37 12.35 13.09 15.76
CA THR A 37 12.65 13.98 14.63
C THR A 37 11.71 13.72 13.46
N LYS A 38 11.44 14.77 12.67
CA LYS A 38 10.60 14.69 11.48
C LYS A 38 11.15 13.68 10.47
N TYR A 39 12.47 13.68 10.30
CA TYR A 39 13.17 12.80 9.35
C TYR A 39 12.94 11.31 9.67
N ALA A 40 13.02 10.92 10.94
CA ALA A 40 12.79 9.53 11.33
C ALA A 40 11.33 9.10 11.10
N CYS A 41 10.37 10.00 11.32
CA CYS A 41 8.96 9.74 11.00
C CYS A 41 8.74 9.58 9.49
N VAL A 42 9.36 10.43 8.67
CA VAL A 42 9.23 10.38 7.20
C VAL A 42 9.87 9.11 6.64
N ASP A 43 11.06 8.74 7.10
CA ASP A 43 11.75 7.51 6.68
C ASP A 43 10.90 6.27 6.96
N ALA A 44 10.35 6.16 8.17
CA ALA A 44 9.43 5.09 8.53
C ALA A 44 8.16 5.10 7.67
N GLY A 45 7.54 6.27 7.47
CA GLY A 45 6.35 6.42 6.64
C GLY A 45 6.57 6.01 5.18
N GLN A 46 7.74 6.31 4.61
CA GLN A 46 8.10 5.87 3.26
C GLN A 46 8.23 4.35 3.15
N GLN A 47 8.67 3.65 4.21
CA GLN A 47 8.67 2.18 4.21
C GLN A 47 7.25 1.63 4.14
N TYR A 48 6.30 2.18 4.90
CA TYR A 48 4.90 1.74 4.82
C TYR A 48 4.27 1.95 3.43
N VAL A 49 4.60 3.04 2.73
CA VAL A 49 4.17 3.21 1.33
C VAL A 49 4.71 2.10 0.43
N ARG A 50 5.95 1.62 0.68
CA ARG A 50 6.53 0.48 -0.06
C ARG A 50 5.88 -0.86 0.30
N GLU A 51 5.33 -0.99 1.50
CA GLU A 51 4.58 -2.16 1.96
C GLU A 51 3.13 -2.20 1.46
N GLY A 52 2.66 -1.12 0.81
CA GLY A 52 1.34 -1.05 0.18
C GLY A 52 0.31 -0.20 0.92
N PHE A 53 0.74 0.60 1.91
CA PHE A 53 -0.12 1.65 2.48
C PHE A 53 -0.28 2.80 1.48
N ASN A 54 -1.47 3.36 1.41
CA ASN A 54 -1.83 4.40 0.44
C ASN A 54 -1.24 5.76 0.82
N GLU A 55 -1.23 6.08 2.11
CA GLU A 55 -0.79 7.38 2.60
C GLU A 55 -0.13 7.27 3.98
N TYR A 56 0.83 8.15 4.24
CA TYR A 56 1.39 8.35 5.58
C TYR A 56 1.38 9.83 5.94
N TRP A 57 1.28 10.12 7.23
CA TRP A 57 1.33 11.46 7.77
C TRP A 57 2.20 11.51 9.02
N CYS A 58 3.12 12.48 9.06
CA CYS A 58 3.86 12.86 10.24
C CYS A 58 3.23 14.08 10.91
N LYS A 59 2.56 13.86 12.04
CA LYS A 59 1.90 14.89 12.83
C LYS A 59 2.86 15.47 13.88
N ASP A 60 3.05 16.79 13.89
CA ASP A 60 3.84 17.48 14.93
C ASP A 60 2.98 17.60 16.20
N LEU A 61 3.46 17.08 17.32
CA LEU A 61 2.81 17.11 18.62
C LEU A 61 3.10 18.39 19.44
N GLY A 62 3.91 19.30 18.93
CA GLY A 62 4.29 20.54 19.58
C GLY A 62 5.60 20.47 20.35
N SER A 63 6.14 21.64 20.71
CA SER A 63 7.51 21.82 21.23
C SER A 63 7.75 21.26 22.64
N GLY A 64 6.75 20.69 23.31
CA GLY A 64 6.89 20.08 24.65
C GLY A 64 6.61 18.58 24.67
N SER A 65 6.29 17.97 23.54
CA SER A 65 5.86 16.59 23.44
C SER A 65 7.05 15.66 23.13
N ASN A 66 7.13 14.54 23.84
CA ASN A 66 8.09 13.48 23.55
C ASN A 66 7.34 12.13 23.51
N PRO A 67 7.19 11.50 22.33
CA PRO A 67 7.79 11.88 21.04
C PRO A 67 7.22 13.19 20.47
N ARG A 68 8.00 13.85 19.58
CA ARG A 68 7.60 15.12 18.96
C ARG A 68 6.75 14.90 17.70
N TRP A 69 6.92 13.76 17.04
CA TRP A 69 6.26 13.44 15.78
C TRP A 69 5.51 12.12 15.93
N GLU A 70 4.27 12.05 15.49
CA GLU A 70 3.51 10.79 15.39
C GLU A 70 3.42 10.38 13.92
N LEU A 71 3.67 9.10 13.65
CA LEU A 71 3.42 8.51 12.34
C LEU A 71 2.00 7.92 12.31
N LEU A 72 1.22 8.40 11.36
CA LEU A 72 -0.08 7.84 11.02
C LEU A 72 -0.03 7.27 9.61
N ILE A 73 -0.64 6.12 9.36
CA ILE A 73 -0.73 5.50 8.03
C ILE A 73 -2.17 5.13 7.66
N ARG A 74 -2.41 4.98 6.36
CA ARG A 74 -3.71 4.65 5.78
C ARG A 74 -3.58 3.83 4.50
#